data_AF-A0A9D8WST8-F1
#
_entry.id   AF-A0A9D8WST8-F1
#
_cell.length_a   1.000
_cell.length_b   1.000
_cell.length_c   1.000
_cell.angle_alpha   90.00
_cell.angle_beta   90.00
_cell.angle_gamma   90.00
#
_symmetry.space_group_name_H-M   'P 1'
#
loop_
_entity.id
_entity.type
_entity.pdbx_description
1 polymer ?
#
loop_
_entity_poly.entity_id
_entity_poly.type
_entity_poly.pdbx_seq_one_letter_code
_entity_poly.pdbx_strand_id
1 'polypeptide(L)' 'MISIILGVLFIGFTVFACLPMGPLNWGADIISFLKGFAPVVSVFLGLICFFIGAADIKDKKEAKQEEAAMAAQEESQND' A
#
# COMPACT_ATOMS: atom_id res chain seq x y z
N MET A 1 -20.29 -12.03 -18.59
CA MET A 1 -21.53 -11.39 -18.09
C MET A 1 -21.89 -11.81 -16.67
N ILE A 2 -21.72 -13.09 -16.30
CA ILE A 2 -21.93 -13.59 -14.92
C ILE A 2 -21.21 -12.75 -13.85
N SER A 3 -19.95 -12.36 -14.07
CA SER A 3 -19.17 -11.58 -13.10
C SER A 3 -19.76 -10.21 -12.76
N ILE A 4 -20.32 -9.52 -13.76
CA ILE A 4 -20.97 -8.22 -13.57
C ILE A 4 -22.25 -8.39 -12.75
N ILE A 5 -23.05 -9.42 -13.07
CA ILE A 5 -24.30 -9.73 -12.35
C ILE A 5 -24.00 -10.05 -10.89
N LEU A 6 -23.02 -10.92 -10.63
CA LEU A 6 -22.59 -11.24 -9.27
C LEU A 6 -22.05 -10.01 -8.54
N GLY A 7 -21.25 -9.18 -9.20
CA GLY A 7 -20.72 -7.95 -8.62
C GLY A 7 -21.82 -6.99 -8.19
N VAL A 8 -22.81 -6.73 -9.05
CA VAL A 8 -23.96 -5.88 -8.71
C VAL A 8 -24.78 -6.48 -7.57
N LEU A 9 -24.96 -7.80 -7.55
CA LEU A 9 -25.71 -8.50 -6.49
C LEU A 9 -25.00 -8.38 -5.12
N PHE A 10 -23.68 -8.57 -5.07
CA PHE A 10 -22.90 -8.40 -3.84
C PHE A 10 -22.87 -6.94 -3.36
N ILE A 11 -22.77 -5.97 -4.27
CA ILE A 11 -22.85 -4.54 -3.91
C ILE A 11 -24.23 -4.21 -3.36
N GLY A 12 -25.30 -4.66 -4.01
CA GLY A 12 -26.68 -4.47 -3.54
C GLY A 12 -26.93 -5.09 -2.16
N PHE A 13 -26.42 -6.29 -1.94
CA PHE A 13 -26.46 -6.95 -0.62
C PHE A 13 -25.70 -6.15 0.45
N THR A 14 -24.52 -5.61 0.11
CA THR A 14 -23.72 -4.80 1.04
C THR A 14 -24.49 -3.53 1.46
N VAL A 15 -25.13 -2.84 0.50
CA VAL A 15 -25.97 -1.68 0.78
C VAL A 15 -27.17 -2.07 1.67
N PHE A 16 -27.82 -3.20 1.38
CA PHE A 16 -28.92 -3.73 2.18
C PHE A 16 -28.50 -4.09 3.62
N ALA A 17 -27.32 -4.70 3.80
CA ALA A 17 -26.79 -5.06 5.11
C ALA A 17 -26.39 -3.82 5.94
N CYS A 18 -25.94 -2.74 5.29
CA CYS A 18 -25.57 -1.47 5.93
C CYS A 18 -26.75 -0.55 6.28
N LEU A 19 -27.97 -0.85 5.81
CA LEU A 19 -29.13 0.01 6.03
C LEU A 19 -29.54 0.02 7.52
N PRO A 20 -29.58 1.20 8.19
CA PRO A 20 -29.83 1.31 9.63
C PRO A 20 -31.28 0.98 10.03
N MET A 21 -32.23 1.01 9.08
CA MET A 21 -33.62 0.61 9.26
C MET A 21 -33.92 -0.80 8.70
N GLY A 22 -32.92 -1.51 8.18
CA GLY A 22 -33.07 -2.88 7.69
C GLY A 22 -33.00 -3.92 8.82
N PRO A 23 -33.52 -5.14 8.61
CA PRO A 23 -33.52 -6.20 9.63
C PRO A 23 -32.11 -6.68 10.03
N LEU A 24 -31.08 -6.45 9.22
CA LEU A 24 -29.70 -6.85 9.51
C LEU A 24 -28.94 -5.79 10.32
N ASN A 25 -29.01 -4.50 9.94
CA ASN A 25 -28.34 -3.39 10.62
C ASN A 25 -26.84 -3.64 10.93
N TRP A 26 -26.11 -4.27 10.01
CA TRP A 26 -24.69 -4.63 10.19
C TRP A 26 -23.74 -3.47 9.91
N GLY A 27 -24.25 -2.26 9.63
CA GLY A 27 -23.39 -1.11 9.32
C GLY A 27 -22.38 -0.83 10.43
N ALA A 28 -22.79 -0.90 11.69
CA ALA A 28 -21.91 -0.69 12.84
C ALA A 28 -20.85 -1.80 12.98
N ASP A 29 -21.22 -3.05 12.76
CA ASP A 29 -20.30 -4.21 12.82
C ASP A 29 -19.27 -4.18 11.68
N ILE A 30 -19.69 -3.85 10.47
CA ILE A 30 -18.80 -3.70 9.31
C ILE A 30 -17.78 -2.58 9.55
N ILE A 31 -18.22 -1.43 10.07
CA ILE A 31 -17.33 -0.32 10.40
C ILE A 31 -16.36 -0.73 11.52
N SER A 32 -16.84 -1.46 12.53
CA SER A 32 -16.00 -1.94 13.63
C SER A 32 -14.94 -2.93 13.15
N PHE A 33 -15.30 -3.84 12.26
CA PHE A 33 -14.38 -4.75 11.61
C PHE A 33 -13.34 -4.01 10.77
N LEU A 34 -13.76 -3.06 9.91
CA LEU A 34 -12.85 -2.24 9.11
C LEU A 34 -11.89 -1.43 9.98
N LYS A 35 -12.37 -0.85 11.09
CA LYS A 35 -11.54 -0.12 12.05
C LYS A 35 -10.51 -1.03 12.75
N GLY A 36 -10.85 -2.30 13.01
CA GLY A 36 -9.92 -3.28 13.58
C GLY A 36 -8.92 -3.81 12.55
N PHE A 37 -9.34 -3.99 11.30
CA PHE A 37 -8.53 -4.53 10.22
C PHE A 37 -7.54 -3.50 9.64
N ALA A 38 -7.96 -2.23 9.51
CA ALA A 38 -7.16 -1.18 8.91
C ALA A 38 -5.78 -1.01 9.59
N PRO A 39 -5.66 -0.93 10.94
CA PRO A 39 -4.37 -0.83 11.61
C PRO A 39 -3.45 -2.02 11.33
N VAL A 40 -4.00 -3.24 11.27
CA VAL A 40 -3.23 -4.47 11.01
C VAL A 40 -2.62 -4.42 9.61
N VAL A 41 -3.43 -4.06 8.61
CA VAL A 41 -2.95 -3.89 7.23
C VAL A 41 -1.96 -2.73 7.12
N SER A 42 -2.22 -1.61 7.81
CA SER A 42 -1.34 -0.44 7.80
C SER A 42 0.05 -0.77 8.35
N VAL A 43 0.15 -1.52 9.45
CA VAL A 43 1.45 -1.96 10.00
C VAL A 43 2.13 -2.94 9.03
N PHE A 44 1.39 -3.90 8.47
CA PHE A 44 1.95 -4.87 7.54
C PHE A 44 2.52 -4.21 6.28
N LEU A 45 1.74 -3.34 5.62
CA LEU A 45 2.18 -2.58 4.46
C LEU A 45 3.29 -1.58 4.83
N GLY A 46 3.18 -0.93 5.99
CA GLY A 46 4.18 0.01 6.47
C GLY A 46 5.55 -0.63 6.68
N LEU A 47 5.60 -1.85 7.23
CA LEU A 47 6.84 -2.62 7.36
C LEU A 47 7.44 -2.94 5.99
N ILE A 48 6.63 -3.40 5.04
CA ILE A 48 7.09 -3.68 3.67
C ILE A 48 7.67 -2.41 3.03
N CYS A 49 6.95 -1.29 3.11
CA CYS A 49 7.42 0.00 2.58
C CYS A 49 8.70 0.48 3.28
N PHE A 50 8.83 0.26 4.59
CA PHE A 50 10.03 0.64 5.33
C PHE A 50 11.26 -0.11 4.83
N PHE A 51 11.17 -1.43 4.64
CA PHE A 51 12.29 -2.23 4.13
C PHE A 51 12.64 -1.88 2.68
N ILE A 52 11.64 -1.70 1.81
CA ILE A 52 11.86 -1.28 0.41
C ILE A 52 12.51 0.11 0.36
N GLY A 53 12.01 1.07 1.14
CA GLY A 53 12.55 2.42 1.19
C GLY A 53 13.98 2.47 1.75
N ALA A 54 14.29 1.66 2.77
CA ALA A 54 15.64 1.57 3.31
C ALA A 54 16.64 1.01 2.29
N ALA A 55 16.24 0.01 1.50
CA ALA A 55 17.05 -0.52 0.40
C ALA A 55 17.26 0.53 -0.70
N ASP A 56 16.18 1.15 -1.19
CA ASP A 56 16.26 2.18 -2.25
C ASP A 56 17.16 3.37 -1.87
N ILE A 57 17.11 3.82 -0.60
CA ILE A 57 17.98 4.90 -0.10
C ILE A 57 19.46 4.47 -0.08
N LYS A 58 19.75 3.21 0.28
CA LYS A 58 21.13 2.72 0.35
C LYS A 58 21.72 2.58 -1.05
N ASP A 59 20.99 1.96 -1.98
CA ASP A 59 21.37 1.84 -3.38
C ASP A 59 21.61 3.22 -4.03
N LYS A 60 20.72 4.20 -3.79
CA LYS A 60 20.90 5.57 -4.30
C LYS A 60 22.11 6.30 -3.74
N LYS A 61 22.50 6.02 -2.49
CA LYS A 61 23.70 6.63 -1.87
C LYS A 61 24.97 6.03 -2.45
N GLU A 62 25.02 4.72 -2.62
CA GLU A 62 26.18 4.01 -3.19
C GLU A 62 26.39 4.40 -4.66
N ALA A 63 25.32 4.44 -5.47
CA ALA A 63 25.40 4.86 -6.87
C ALA A 63 25.97 6.29 -7.03
N LYS A 64 25.50 7.25 -6.20
CA LYS A 64 26.03 8.62 -6.22
C LYS A 64 27.50 8.72 -5.81
N GLN A 65 27.94 7.84 -4.91
CA GLN A 65 29.33 7.81 -4.47
C GLN A 65 30.25 7.23 -5.55
N GLU A 66 29.81 6.17 -6.24
CA GLU A 66 30.55 5.60 -7.38
C GLU A 66 30.65 6.58 -8.55
N GLU A 67 29.56 7.29 -8.90
CA GLU A 67 29.58 8.33 -9.93
C GLU A 67 30.57 9.45 -9.60
N ALA A 68 30.58 9.92 -8.34
CA ALA A 68 31.53 10.94 -7.89
C ALA A 68 32.98 10.46 -7.88
N ALA A 69 33.22 9.18 -7.53
CA ALA A 69 34.56 8.59 -7.53
C ALA A 69 35.12 8.40 -8.94
N MET A 70 34.27 8.02 -9.91
CA MET A 70 34.65 7.92 -11.32
C MET A 70 34.98 9.29 -11.91
N ALA A 71 34.16 10.32 -11.65
CA ALA A 71 34.43 11.68 -12.11
C ALA A 71 35.76 12.24 -11.57
N ALA A 72 36.07 12.01 -10.29
CA ALA A 72 37.32 12.45 -9.69
C ALA A 72 38.55 11.69 -10.23
N GLN A 73 38.40 10.40 -10.56
CA GLN A 73 39.48 9.63 -11.19
C GLN A 73 39.74 10.07 -12.63
N GLU A 74 38.69 10.35 -13.41
CA GLU A 74 38.81 10.88 -14.77
C GLU A 74 39.49 12.25 -14.81
N GLU A 75 39.16 13.17 -13.88
CA GLU A 75 39.88 14.46 -13.77
C GLU A 75 41.37 14.25 -13.43
N SER A 76 41.70 13.35 -12.50
CA SER A 76 43.09 13.11 -12.10
C SER A 76 43.97 12.36 -13.11
N GLN A 77 43.37 11.70 -14.11
CA GLN A 77 44.09 11.03 -15.20
C GLN A 77 44.28 11.90 -16.44
N ASN A 78 43.60 13.05 -16.51
CA ASN A 78 43.63 13.94 -17.68
C ASN A 78 44.50 15.20 -17.46
N ASP A 79 45.16 15.33 -16.31
CA ASP A 79 46.23 16.29 -15.98
C ASP A 79 47.62 15.62 -15.99
#